data_AF-A0A382UUK3-F1
#
_entry.id   AF-A0A382UUK3-F1
#
_cell.length_a   1.000
_cell.length_b   1.000
_cell.length_c   1.000
_cell.angle_alpha   90.00
_cell.angle_beta   90.00
_cell.angle_gamma   90.00
#
_symmetry.space_group_name_H-M   'P 1'
#
loop_
_entity.id
_entity.type
_entity.pdbx_description
1 polymer ?
#
loop_
_entity_poly.entity_id
_entity_poly.type
_entity_poly.pdbx_seq_one_letter_code
_entity_poly.pdbx_strand_id
1 'polypeptide(L)'
;QCERAEEFVNLRIKMALEYLSVIKNSELFIPQSTQEGYTNTYWTFAARFNGEEHGISWKDFRKKYMEYGGDGIYAAHQLVYNEPCFLNNKIGRGKTPVAEKIQKELMLFTTNQKDQNERSIQINALKKTIEFFS
;
A
#
# COMPACT_ATOMS: atom_id res chain seq x y z
N GLN A 1 -2.30 27.85 -1.06
CA GLN A 1 -1.76 26.47 -0.85
C GLN A 1 -2.82 25.37 -0.99
N CYS A 2 -4.11 25.60 -0.68
CA CYS A 2 -5.17 24.58 -0.79
C CYS A 2 -5.95 24.58 -2.11
N GLU A 3 -5.75 25.56 -2.99
CA GLU A 3 -6.57 25.78 -4.20
C GLU A 3 -6.57 24.61 -5.19
N ARG A 4 -5.52 23.77 -5.17
CA ARG A 4 -5.39 22.59 -6.04
C ARG A 4 -5.55 21.26 -5.30
N ALA A 5 -6.03 21.29 -4.06
CA ALA A 5 -6.14 20.09 -3.24
C ALA A 5 -7.06 19.04 -3.91
N GLU A 6 -8.19 19.46 -4.46
CA GLU A 6 -9.14 18.58 -5.15
C GLU A 6 -8.53 17.94 -6.40
N GLU A 7 -7.76 18.71 -7.17
CA GLU A 7 -7.04 18.20 -8.35
C GLU A 7 -6.09 17.05 -7.97
N PHE A 8 -5.27 17.24 -6.92
CA PHE A 8 -4.36 16.21 -6.45
C PHE A 8 -5.06 15.02 -5.78
N VAL A 9 -6.19 15.24 -5.09
CA VAL A 9 -7.02 14.13 -4.59
C VAL A 9 -7.56 13.30 -5.76
N ASN A 10 -8.05 13.94 -6.82
CA ASN A 10 -8.57 13.25 -7.99
C ASN A 10 -7.49 12.42 -8.72
N LEU A 11 -6.25 12.91 -8.80
CA LEU A 11 -5.13 12.13 -9.34
C LEU A 11 -4.85 10.89 -8.48
N ARG A 12 -4.83 11.03 -7.15
CA ARG A 12 -4.62 9.91 -6.22
C ARG A 12 -5.73 8.86 -6.31
N ILE A 13 -6.99 9.30 -6.40
CA ILE A 13 -8.14 8.41 -6.61
C ILE A 13 -8.00 7.64 -7.91
N LYS A 14 -7.62 8.29 -9.02
CA LYS A 14 -7.40 7.60 -10.31
C LYS A 14 -6.34 6.51 -10.19
N MET A 15 -5.21 6.79 -9.54
CA MET A 15 -4.18 5.77 -9.33
C MET A 15 -4.67 4.61 -8.46
N ALA A 16 -5.34 4.91 -7.36
CA ALA A 16 -5.87 3.89 -6.44
C ALA A 16 -6.88 2.95 -7.12
N LEU A 17 -7.76 3.49 -7.98
CA LEU A 17 -8.73 2.69 -8.73
C LEU A 17 -8.04 1.80 -9.77
N GLU A 18 -6.99 2.29 -10.43
CA GLU A 18 -6.20 1.47 -11.35
C GLU A 18 -5.48 0.33 -10.60
N TYR A 19 -4.88 0.58 -9.45
CA TYR A 19 -4.32 -0.49 -8.61
C TYR A 19 -5.37 -1.51 -8.17
N LEU A 20 -6.53 -1.03 -7.70
CA LEU A 20 -7.63 -1.89 -7.29
C LEU A 20 -8.08 -2.81 -8.42
N SER A 21 -8.08 -2.33 -9.67
CA SER A 21 -8.45 -3.12 -10.84
C SER A 21 -7.52 -4.31 -11.10
N VAL A 22 -6.23 -4.17 -10.76
CA VAL A 22 -5.23 -5.24 -10.89
C VAL A 22 -5.31 -6.20 -9.71
N ILE A 23 -5.40 -5.66 -8.50
CA ILE A 23 -5.33 -6.43 -7.25
C ILE A 23 -6.60 -7.24 -6.97
N LYS A 24 -7.78 -6.77 -7.39
CA LYS A 24 -9.05 -7.45 -7.09
C LYS A 24 -9.12 -8.91 -7.55
N ASN A 25 -8.31 -9.30 -8.54
CA ASN A 25 -8.27 -10.66 -9.08
C ASN A 25 -7.03 -11.45 -8.63
N SER A 26 -6.22 -10.93 -7.71
CA SER A 26 -4.98 -11.57 -7.25
C SER A 26 -5.17 -12.20 -5.87
N GLU A 27 -4.72 -13.44 -5.70
CA GLU A 27 -4.71 -14.12 -4.40
C GLU A 27 -3.65 -13.52 -3.45
N LEU A 28 -2.64 -12.86 -4.01
CA LEU A 28 -1.55 -12.23 -3.26
C LEU A 28 -1.98 -11.01 -2.45
N PHE A 29 -3.15 -10.43 -2.73
CA PHE A 29 -3.54 -9.15 -2.17
C PHE A 29 -4.99 -9.09 -1.70
N ILE A 30 -5.19 -8.40 -0.58
CA ILE A 30 -6.52 -8.03 -0.09
C ILE A 30 -6.57 -6.50 -0.01
N PRO A 31 -7.39 -5.83 -0.86
CA PRO A 31 -7.49 -4.39 -0.85
C PRO A 31 -8.25 -3.88 0.39
N GLN A 32 -7.98 -2.64 0.78
CA GLN A 32 -8.76 -1.97 1.82
C GLN A 32 -10.24 -1.83 1.41
N SER A 33 -11.15 -2.17 2.31
CA SER A 33 -12.59 -1.97 2.11
C SER A 33 -12.99 -0.51 2.32
N THR A 34 -13.84 0.01 1.44
CA THR A 34 -14.47 1.34 1.58
C THR A 34 -15.91 1.15 2.01
N GLN A 35 -16.30 1.70 3.15
CA GLN A 35 -17.66 1.59 3.66
C GLN A 35 -18.61 2.53 2.89
N GLU A 36 -19.89 2.16 2.85
CA GLU A 36 -20.94 2.98 2.24
C GLU A 36 -20.99 4.37 2.88
N GLY A 37 -21.11 5.42 2.06
CA GLY A 37 -21.11 6.82 2.52
C GLY A 37 -19.73 7.42 2.80
N TYR A 38 -18.64 6.66 2.64
CA TYR A 38 -17.27 7.14 2.83
C TYR A 38 -16.47 7.15 1.52
N THR A 39 -15.48 8.04 1.45
CA THR A 39 -14.51 8.09 0.36
C THR A 39 -13.08 8.12 0.89
N ASN A 40 -12.17 7.51 0.14
CA ASN A 40 -10.74 7.53 0.44
C ASN A 40 -10.06 8.59 -0.42
N THR A 41 -9.26 9.45 0.19
CA THR A 41 -8.42 10.44 -0.51
C THR A 41 -7.08 9.84 -0.98
N TYR A 42 -6.82 8.59 -0.59
CA TYR A 42 -5.68 7.76 -1.00
C TYR A 42 -4.33 8.47 -0.91
N TRP A 43 -3.92 8.93 0.28
CA TRP A 43 -2.53 9.37 0.51
C TRP A 43 -1.51 8.31 0.04
N THR A 44 -1.81 7.06 0.30
CA THR A 44 -1.25 5.87 -0.34
C THR A 44 -2.41 4.93 -0.70
N PHE A 45 -2.15 3.95 -1.57
CA PHE A 45 -3.04 2.82 -1.76
C PHE A 45 -2.56 1.66 -0.89
N ALA A 46 -3.31 1.33 0.16
CA ALA A 46 -2.97 0.26 1.09
C ALA A 46 -3.63 -1.06 0.68
N ALA A 47 -2.82 -2.11 0.59
CA ALA A 47 -3.29 -3.49 0.44
C ALA A 47 -2.56 -4.39 1.43
N ARG A 48 -3.28 -5.38 1.97
CA ARG A 48 -2.65 -6.47 2.73
C ARG A 48 -2.07 -7.46 1.72
N PHE A 49 -0.80 -7.77 1.86
CA PHE A 49 -0.07 -8.72 1.03
C PHE A 49 -0.02 -10.08 1.73
N ASN A 50 -0.56 -11.10 1.08
CA ASN A 50 -0.60 -12.48 1.58
C ASN A 50 0.58 -13.33 1.06
N GLY A 51 1.67 -12.70 0.61
CA GLY A 51 2.77 -13.43 -0.05
C GLY A 51 3.41 -14.54 0.80
N GLU A 52 3.39 -14.44 2.13
CA GLU A 52 3.91 -15.52 3.01
C GLU A 52 3.18 -16.85 2.77
N GLU A 53 1.87 -16.82 2.50
CA GLU A 53 1.07 -18.02 2.19
C GLU A 53 1.49 -18.66 0.85
N HIS A 54 2.14 -17.90 -0.02
CA HIS A 54 2.65 -18.30 -1.33
C HIS A 54 4.18 -18.43 -1.36
N GLY A 55 4.87 -18.36 -0.21
CA GLY A 55 6.33 -18.44 -0.13
C GLY A 55 7.08 -17.22 -0.67
N ILE A 56 6.41 -16.07 -0.80
CA ILE A 56 6.96 -14.83 -1.36
C ILE A 56 7.17 -13.82 -0.23
N SER A 57 8.42 -13.42 0.00
CA SER A 57 8.69 -12.39 1.00
C SER A 57 8.23 -11.01 0.52
N TRP A 58 7.78 -10.16 1.46
CA TRP A 58 7.40 -8.77 1.19
C TRP A 58 8.53 -8.00 0.47
N LYS A 59 9.78 -8.26 0.87
CA LYS A 59 10.98 -7.62 0.32
C LYS A 59 11.22 -8.06 -1.13
N ASP A 60 11.05 -9.33 -1.43
CA ASP A 60 11.28 -9.87 -2.78
C ASP A 60 10.24 -9.37 -3.76
N PHE A 61 8.96 -9.34 -3.34
CA PHE A 61 7.89 -8.74 -4.14
C PHE A 61 8.18 -7.27 -4.43
N ARG A 62 8.50 -6.47 -3.41
CA ARG A 62 8.82 -5.05 -3.57
C ARG A 62 10.02 -4.85 -4.49
N LYS A 63 11.08 -5.64 -4.32
CA LYS A 63 12.28 -5.56 -5.17
C LYS A 63 11.92 -5.83 -6.63
N LYS A 64 11.16 -6.89 -6.89
CA LYS A 64 10.72 -7.25 -8.25
C LYS A 64 9.82 -6.19 -8.87
N TYR A 65 8.91 -5.61 -8.09
CA TYR A 65 8.08 -4.48 -8.53
C TYR A 65 8.91 -3.29 -8.98
N MET A 66 9.93 -2.92 -8.19
CA MET A 66 10.84 -1.84 -8.55
C MET A 66 11.73 -2.18 -9.75
N GLU A 67 12.16 -3.44 -9.91
CA GLU A 67 12.90 -3.89 -11.09
C GLU A 67 12.09 -3.73 -12.39
N TYR A 68 10.76 -3.87 -12.34
CA TYR A 68 9.89 -3.62 -13.49
C TYR A 68 9.52 -2.14 -13.70
N GLY A 69 10.14 -1.22 -12.95
CA GLY A 69 9.96 0.22 -13.08
C GLY A 69 8.90 0.81 -12.16
N GLY A 70 8.34 0.03 -11.24
CA GLY A 70 7.46 0.53 -10.19
C GLY A 70 8.20 1.39 -9.16
N ASP A 71 7.46 2.27 -8.50
CA ASP A 71 7.98 3.10 -7.42
C ASP A 71 8.34 2.27 -6.18
N GLY A 72 8.95 2.92 -5.20
CA GLY A 72 9.07 2.34 -3.87
C GLY A 72 7.70 2.10 -3.23
N ILE A 73 7.51 0.91 -2.65
CA ILE A 73 6.37 0.60 -1.79
C ILE A 73 6.76 0.94 -0.34
N TYR A 74 5.93 1.70 0.38
CA TYR A 74 6.18 1.96 1.80
C TYR A 74 5.69 0.80 2.67
N ALA A 75 6.42 0.56 3.76
CA ALA A 75 5.95 -0.30 4.84
C ALA A 75 5.05 0.50 5.79
N ALA A 76 4.26 -0.18 6.62
CA ALA A 76 3.50 0.48 7.68
C ALA A 76 4.43 1.10 8.73
N HIS A 77 3.95 2.18 9.36
CA HIS A 77 4.61 2.75 10.53
C HIS A 77 4.62 1.75 11.69
N GLN A 78 5.67 1.84 12.52
CA GLN A 78 5.73 1.08 13.75
C GLN A 78 4.56 1.47 14.68
N LEU A 79 4.02 0.50 15.40
CA LEU A 79 2.97 0.75 16.38
C LEU A 79 3.46 1.74 17.45
N VAL A 80 2.61 2.71 17.78
CA VAL A 80 2.97 3.87 18.62
C VAL A 80 3.64 3.46 19.94
N TYR A 81 3.16 2.41 20.60
CA TYR A 81 3.73 1.96 21.88
C TYR A 81 5.12 1.30 21.77
N ASN A 82 5.55 0.93 20.56
CA ASN A 82 6.90 0.41 20.31
C ASN A 82 7.89 1.53 19.94
N GLU A 83 7.42 2.73 19.63
CA GLU A 83 8.29 3.87 19.35
C GLU A 83 9.15 4.19 20.59
N PRO A 84 10.47 4.44 20.44
CA PRO A 84 11.39 4.58 21.57
C PRO A 84 10.96 5.62 22.61
N CYS A 85 10.36 6.72 22.17
CA CYS A 85 9.87 7.76 23.08
C CYS A 85 8.73 7.29 23.99
N PHE A 86 7.92 6.33 23.57
CA PHE A 86 6.83 5.77 24.38
C PHE A 86 7.29 4.53 25.15
N LEU A 87 7.95 3.59 24.45
CA LEU A 87 8.42 2.34 25.03
C LEU A 87 9.39 2.57 26.20
N ASN A 88 10.41 3.40 26.00
CA ASN A 88 11.46 3.63 27.00
C ASN A 88 10.95 4.41 28.21
N ASN A 89 9.96 5.30 28.00
CA ASN A 89 9.31 6.05 29.06
C ASN A 89 8.12 5.29 29.69
N LYS A 90 7.84 4.05 29.25
CA LYS A 90 6.72 3.21 29.71
C LYS A 90 5.35 3.92 29.60
N ILE A 91 5.18 4.70 28.52
CA ILE A 91 3.96 5.45 28.21
C ILE A 91 3.11 4.62 27.25
N GLY A 92 1.81 4.52 27.55
CA GLY A 92 0.88 3.66 26.81
C GLY A 92 0.80 2.26 27.43
N ARG A 93 -0.41 1.71 27.48
CA ARG A 93 -0.70 0.41 28.07
C ARG A 93 -1.70 -0.31 27.16
N GLY A 94 -1.20 -1.18 26.29
CA GLY A 94 -2.05 -1.95 25.39
C GLY A 94 -1.24 -2.78 24.42
N LYS A 95 -1.76 -3.96 24.09
CA LYS A 95 -1.32 -4.74 22.93
C LYS A 95 -2.38 -4.61 21.87
N THR A 96 -1.98 -4.39 20.62
CA THR A 96 -2.89 -4.36 19.48
C THR A 96 -2.57 -5.54 18.55
N PRO A 97 -2.96 -6.77 18.91
CA PRO A 97 -2.51 -7.98 18.21
C PRO A 97 -2.85 -7.99 16.72
N VAL A 98 -4.00 -7.41 16.35
CA VAL A 98 -4.40 -7.25 14.94
C VAL A 98 -3.44 -6.33 14.19
N ALA A 99 -3.08 -5.19 14.77
CA ALA A 99 -2.15 -4.25 14.15
C ALA A 99 -0.72 -4.80 14.13
N GLU A 100 -0.32 -5.55 15.17
CA GLU A 100 0.99 -6.22 15.25
C GLU A 100 1.21 -7.19 14.09
N LYS A 101 0.16 -7.92 13.73
CA LYS A 101 0.13 -8.82 12.57
C LYS A 101 0.09 -8.02 11.26
N ILE A 102 -0.96 -7.23 11.06
CA ILE A 102 -1.26 -6.61 9.76
C ILE A 102 -0.14 -5.65 9.32
N GLN A 103 0.52 -4.92 10.21
CA GLN A 103 1.57 -3.95 9.82
C GLN A 103 2.69 -4.58 8.99
N LYS A 104 3.00 -5.87 9.20
CA LYS A 104 4.06 -6.61 8.47
C LYS A 104 3.63 -7.04 7.07
N GLU A 105 2.32 -7.15 6.88
CA GLU A 105 1.68 -7.60 5.64
C GLU A 105 1.30 -6.40 4.75
N LEU A 106 1.24 -5.18 5.28
CA LEU A 106 0.81 -4.02 4.51
C LEU A 106 1.84 -3.59 3.47
N MET A 107 1.38 -3.42 2.24
CA MET A 107 2.07 -2.71 1.17
C MET A 107 1.33 -1.40 0.88
N LEU A 108 2.02 -0.27 1.07
CA LEU A 108 1.48 1.06 0.84
C LEU A 108 2.05 1.61 -0.48
N PHE A 109 1.30 1.46 -1.56
CA PHE A 109 1.69 1.92 -2.90
C PHE A 109 1.54 3.44 -3.01
N THR A 110 2.44 4.07 -3.77
CA THR A 110 2.41 5.51 -4.05
C THR A 110 1.22 5.84 -4.96
N THR A 111 0.60 6.99 -4.77
CA THR A 111 -0.57 7.44 -5.58
C THR A 111 -0.36 8.83 -6.20
N ASN A 112 0.88 9.34 -6.14
CA ASN A 112 1.26 10.71 -6.50
C ASN A 112 1.68 10.88 -7.96
N GLN A 113 1.36 9.93 -8.83
CA GLN A 113 1.68 9.99 -10.26
C GLN A 113 0.91 11.12 -10.94
N LYS A 114 1.61 11.93 -11.73
CA LYS A 114 1.09 13.20 -12.26
C LYS A 114 0.14 13.01 -13.44
N ASP A 115 0.27 11.92 -14.20
CA ASP A 115 -0.44 11.69 -15.46
C ASP A 115 -0.65 10.20 -15.76
N GLN A 116 -1.36 9.91 -16.86
CA GLN A 116 -1.68 8.55 -17.31
C GLN A 116 -0.43 7.70 -17.58
N ASN A 117 0.66 8.31 -18.06
CA ASN A 117 1.86 7.59 -18.45
C ASN A 117 2.58 7.08 -17.21
N GLU A 118 2.74 7.93 -16.20
CA GLU A 118 3.33 7.53 -14.92
C GLU A 118 2.50 6.44 -14.23
N ARG A 119 1.17 6.56 -14.23
CA ARG A 119 0.29 5.51 -13.69
C ARG A 119 0.44 4.19 -14.43
N SER A 120 0.50 4.24 -15.77
CA SER A 120 0.66 3.04 -16.61
C SER A 120 1.95 2.28 -16.30
N ILE A 121 3.05 2.98 -15.96
CA ILE A 121 4.30 2.34 -15.52
C ILE A 121 4.07 1.52 -14.25
N GLN A 122 3.41 2.11 -13.24
CA GLN A 122 3.11 1.43 -11.98
C GLN A 122 2.21 0.21 -12.18
N ILE A 123 1.17 0.34 -13.00
CA ILE A 123 0.23 -0.75 -13.30
C ILE A 123 0.91 -1.89 -14.06
N ASN A 124 1.75 -1.57 -15.05
CA ASN A 124 2.49 -2.57 -15.80
C ASN A 124 3.51 -3.29 -14.93
N ALA A 125 4.21 -2.56 -14.04
CA ALA A 125 5.11 -3.15 -13.06
C ALA A 125 4.35 -4.13 -12.15
N LEU A 126 3.21 -3.71 -11.59
CA LEU A 126 2.42 -4.54 -10.68
C LEU A 126 1.92 -5.82 -11.36
N LYS A 127 1.38 -5.71 -12.58
CA LYS A 127 0.93 -6.86 -13.36
C LYS A 127 2.06 -7.86 -13.61
N LYS A 128 3.21 -7.37 -14.08
CA LYS A 128 4.39 -8.21 -14.33
C LYS A 128 4.90 -8.86 -13.05
N THR A 129 4.87 -8.16 -11.92
CA THR A 129 5.29 -8.74 -10.64
C THR A 129 4.35 -9.83 -10.17
N ILE A 130 3.03 -9.60 -10.26
CA ILE A 130 2.03 -10.63 -9.90
C ILE A 130 2.21 -11.85 -10.81
N GLU A 131 2.31 -11.66 -12.13
CA GLU A 131 2.54 -12.73 -13.10
C GLU A 131 3.85 -13.49 -12.84
N PHE A 132 4.93 -12.80 -12.46
CA PHE A 132 6.21 -13.44 -12.15
C PHE A 132 6.14 -14.40 -10.95
N PHE A 133 5.23 -14.13 -10.00
CA PHE A 133 5.09 -14.90 -8.75
C PHE A 133 3.85 -15.80 -8.70
N SER A 134 3.01 -15.78 -9.74
CA SER A 134 1.84 -16.66 -9.88
C SER A 134 2.21 -17.92 -10.65
#